data_AF-A0A1Q3U031-F1
#
_entry.id   AF-A0A1Q3U031-F1
#
_cell.length_a   1.000
_cell.length_b   1.000
_cell.length_c   1.000
_cell.angle_alpha   90.00
_cell.angle_beta   90.00
_cell.angle_gamma   90.00
#
_symmetry.space_group_name_H-M   'P 1'
#
loop_
_entity.id
_entity.type
_entity.pdbx_description
1 polymer ?
#
loop_
_entity_poly.entity_id
_entity_poly.type
_entity_poly.pdbx_seq_one_letter_code
_entity_poly.pdbx_strand_id
1 'polypeptide(L)' 'MEKEKEFIDNSHKDLAHNWVSTSRFIWLCQIFLFLALVLGGCYNLYTHRYKGHPQVEVPDNTLYNPKYK' A
#
# COMPACT_ATOMS: atom_id res chain seq x y z
N MET A 1 -33.40 8.56 -49.12
CA MET A 1 -32.81 7.37 -48.47
C MET A 1 -32.24 7.83 -47.14
N GLU A 2 -33.09 7.90 -46.10
CA GLU A 2 -32.65 8.21 -44.74
C GLU A 2 -31.76 7.06 -44.24
N LYS A 3 -30.55 7.38 -43.77
CA LYS A 3 -29.67 6.39 -43.16
C LYS A 3 -30.14 6.13 -41.74
N GLU A 4 -30.59 4.90 -41.47
CA GLU A 4 -30.84 4.42 -40.10
C GLU A 4 -29.54 4.55 -39.29
N LYS A 5 -29.59 5.27 -38.17
CA LYS A 5 -28.48 5.32 -37.22
C LYS A 5 -28.54 4.04 -36.40
N GLU A 6 -27.61 3.12 -36.61
CA GLU A 6 -27.45 1.96 -35.73
C GLU A 6 -27.06 2.46 -34.33
N PHE A 7 -27.99 2.35 -33.37
CA PHE A 7 -27.72 2.69 -31.98
C PHE A 7 -27.03 1.50 -31.33
N ILE A 8 -25.70 1.58 -31.23
CA ILE A 8 -24.90 0.56 -30.53
C ILE A 8 -25.07 0.80 -29.03
N ASP A 9 -25.96 0.03 -28.40
CA ASP A 9 -26.15 0.09 -26.95
C ASP A 9 -24.92 -0.49 -26.23
N ASN A 10 -24.16 0.39 -25.57
CA ASN A 10 -22.98 0.03 -24.77
C ASN A 10 -23.27 0.02 -23.27
N SER A 11 -24.54 0.18 -22.85
CA SER A 11 -24.94 0.28 -21.45
C SER A 11 -24.41 -0.88 -20.59
N HIS A 12 -24.33 -2.10 -21.14
CA HIS A 12 -23.78 -3.27 -20.44
C HIS A 12 -22.27 -3.22 -20.12
N LYS A 13 -21.51 -2.35 -20.81
CA LYS A 13 -20.08 -2.12 -20.57
C LYS A 13 -19.83 -0.96 -19.61
N ASP A 14 -20.87 -0.20 -19.25
CA ASP A 14 -20.75 0.92 -18.35
C ASP A 14 -20.66 0.45 -16.89
N LEU A 15 -19.67 1.03 -16.19
CA LEU A 15 -19.43 0.72 -14.78
C LEU A 15 -20.62 1.06 -13.87
N ALA A 16 -21.40 2.08 -14.25
CA ALA A 16 -22.57 2.53 -13.51
C ALA A 16 -23.82 1.65 -13.73
N HIS A 17 -23.89 0.93 -14.86
CA HIS A 17 -25.06 0.15 -15.23
C HIS A 17 -24.89 -1.34 -14.92
N ASN A 18 -23.65 -1.85 -14.94
CA ASN A 18 -23.37 -3.27 -14.69
C ASN A 18 -22.66 -3.48 -13.35
N TRP A 19 -23.45 -3.47 -12.27
CA TRP A 19 -22.98 -3.63 -10.89
C TRP A 19 -22.27 -4.97 -10.62
N VAL A 20 -22.64 -6.03 -11.34
CA VAL A 20 -22.05 -7.37 -11.20
C VAL A 20 -20.64 -7.40 -11.78
N SER A 21 -20.43 -6.80 -12.96
CA SER A 21 -19.08 -6.70 -13.54
C SER A 21 -18.21 -5.73 -12.73
N THR A 22 -18.77 -4.60 -12.32
CA THR A 22 -18.07 -3.58 -11.52
C THR A 22 -17.63 -4.10 -10.16
N SER A 23 -18.42 -4.93 -9.47
CA SER A 23 -18.03 -5.47 -8.16
C SER A 23 -16.79 -6.36 -8.23
N ARG A 24 -16.68 -7.20 -9.26
CA ARG A 24 -15.52 -8.08 -9.48
C ARG A 24 -14.27 -7.26 -9.78
N PHE A 25 -14.41 -6.19 -10.56
CA PHE A 25 -13.31 -5.27 -10.83
C PHE A 25 -12.83 -4.54 -9.57
N ILE A 26 -13.76 -3.95 -8.81
CA ILE A 26 -13.42 -3.25 -7.56
C ILE A 26 -12.77 -4.20 -6.54
N TRP A 27 -13.24 -5.44 -6.44
CA TRP A 27 -12.65 -6.45 -5.56
C TRP A 27 -11.18 -6.74 -5.90
N LEU A 28 -10.86 -6.86 -7.19
CA LEU A 28 -9.47 -7.02 -7.64
C LEU A 28 -8.61 -5.79 -7.33
N CYS A 29 -9.14 -4.58 -7.57
CA CYS A 29 -8.47 -3.33 -7.20
C CYS A 29 -8.20 -3.24 -5.69
N GLN A 30 -9.17 -3.62 -4.86
CA GLN A 30 -9.02 -3.62 -3.41
C GLN A 30 -7.92 -4.59 -2.95
N ILE A 31 -7.90 -5.82 -3.46
CA ILE A 31 -6.84 -6.78 -3.14
C ILE A 31 -5.47 -6.25 -3.56
N PHE A 32 -5.37 -5.69 -4.76
CA PHE A 32 -4.13 -5.09 -5.24
C PHE A 32 -3.63 -3.97 -4.32
N LEU A 33 -4.52 -3.04 -3.94
CA LEU A 33 -4.19 -1.95 -3.03
C LEU A 33 -3.77 -2.48 -1.65
N PHE A 34 -4.48 -3.48 -1.14
CA PHE A 34 -4.16 -4.08 0.16
C PHE A 34 -2.79 -4.76 0.15
N LEU A 35 -2.48 -5.52 -0.90
CA LEU A 35 -1.17 -6.13 -1.09
C LEU A 35 -0.07 -5.07 -1.21
N ALA A 36 -0.29 -4.02 -2.01
CA ALA A 36 0.66 -2.92 -2.16
C ALA A 36 0.93 -2.22 -0.83
N LEU A 37 -0.11 -2.00 -0.01
CA LEU A 37 0.00 -1.38 1.31
C LEU A 37 0.76 -2.27 2.30
N VAL A 38 0.45 -3.56 2.37
CA VAL A 38 1.14 -4.51 3.26
C VAL A 38 2.61 -4.64 2.86
N LEU A 39 2.90 -4.87 1.58
CA LEU A 39 4.27 -5.02 1.10
C LEU A 39 5.07 -3.73 1.27
N GLY A 40 4.47 -2.57 0.95
CA GLY A 40 5.09 -1.27 1.17
C GLY A 40 5.38 -1.02 2.66
N GLY A 41 4.44 -1.36 3.54
CA GLY A 41 4.61 -1.27 5.00
C GLY A 41 5.72 -2.19 5.52
N CYS A 42 5.74 -3.46 5.11
CA CYS A 42 6.79 -4.40 5.48
C CYS A 42 8.18 -3.94 4.99
N TYR A 43 8.27 -3.45 3.75
CA TYR A 43 9.52 -2.94 3.19
C TYR A 43 10.03 -1.73 3.99
N ASN A 44 9.16 -0.74 4.25
CA ASN A 44 9.53 0.46 5.00
C ASN A 44 9.98 0.13 6.44
N LEU A 45 9.26 -0.77 7.11
CA LEU A 45 9.66 -1.25 8.43
C LEU A 45 11.02 -1.95 8.40
N TYR A 46 11.30 -2.75 7.37
CA TYR A 46 12.59 -3.42 7.21
C TYR A 46 13.74 -2.42 6.96
N THR A 47 13.53 -1.39 6.14
CA THR A 47 14.58 -0.41 5.83
C THR A 47 14.91 0.50 7.02
N HIS A 48 13.90 0.86 7.81
CA HIS A 48 14.04 1.71 9.00
C HIS A 48 14.20 0.94 10.30
N ARG A 49 14.43 -0.37 10.22
CA ARG A 49 14.72 -1.19 11.40
C ARG A 49 15.95 -0.66 12.14
N TYR A 50 15.95 -0.85 13.46
CA TYR A 50 17.10 -0.54 14.29
C TYR A 50 18.34 -1.30 13.79
N LYS A 51 19.41 -0.57 13.43
CA LYS A 51 20.60 -1.13 12.77
C LYS A 51 21.63 -1.74 13.73
N GLY A 52 21.34 -1.76 15.04
CA GLY A 52 22.25 -2.23 16.10
C GLY A 52 22.76 -1.09 16.97
N HIS A 53 23.57 -1.41 17.97
CA HIS A 53 24.16 -0.44 18.89
C HIS A 53 25.28 0.33 18.18
N PRO A 54 25.10 1.61 17.83
CA PRO A 54 26.21 2.42 17.38
C PRO A 54 27.24 2.50 18.51
N GLN A 55 28.54 2.45 18.17
CA GLN A 55 29.60 2.77 19.13
C GLN A 55 29.52 4.26 19.43
N VAL A 56 28.61 4.63 20.32
CA VAL A 56 28.48 5.96 20.88
C VAL A 56 29.32 5.99 22.12
N GLU A 57 30.15 7.02 22.28
CA GLU A 57 30.86 7.25 23.53
C GLU A 57 29.83 7.58 24.60
N VAL A 58 29.49 6.57 25.40
CA VAL A 58 28.56 6.71 26.51
C VAL A 58 29.34 7.24 27.72
N PRO A 59 28.88 8.30 28.39
CA PRO A 59 29.55 8.82 29.58
C PRO A 59 29.72 7.76 30.67
N ASP A 60 30.93 7.65 31.23
CA ASP A 60 31.32 6.65 32.25
C ASP A 60 30.43 6.62 33.51
N ASN A 61 29.72 7.72 33.80
CA ASN A 61 28.80 7.84 34.93
C ASN A 61 27.41 7.22 34.67
N THR A 62 27.09 6.90 33.41
CA THR A 62 25.83 6.25 33.00
C THR A 62 26.00 4.75 32.76
N LEU A 63 27.22 4.23 32.89
CA LEU A 63 27.48 2.79 32.87
C LEU A 63 26.82 2.12 34.07
N TYR A 64 26.42 0.86 33.87
CA TYR A 64 25.84 0.02 34.92
C TYR A 64 26.73 -0.03 36.18
N ASN A 65 28.05 0.01 35.98
CA ASN A 65 29.01 0.23 37.06
C ASN A 65 29.71 1.57 36.84
N PRO A 66 29.23 2.66 37.47
CA PRO A 66 29.69 4.00 37.17
C PRO A 66 31.10 4.24 37.70
N LYS A 67 31.94 4.93 36.92
CA LYS A 67 33.23 5.44 37.35
C LYS A 67 33.15 6.95 37.57
N TYR A 68 33.53 7.38 38.78
CA TYR A 68 33.63 8.79 39.14
C TYR A 68 35.12 9.19 39.22
N LYS A 69 35.44 10.44 38.86
CA LYS A 69 36.79 11.01 39.01
C LYS A 69 37.00 11.53 40.42
#